data_AF-A0AAV2JX87-F1
#
_entry.id   AF-A0AAV2JX87-F1
#
_cell.length_a   1.000
_cell.length_b   1.000
_cell.length_c   1.000
_cell.angle_alpha   90.00
_cell.angle_beta   90.00
_cell.angle_gamma   90.00
#
_symmetry.space_group_name_H-M   'P 1'
#
loop_
_entity.id
_entity.type
_entity.pdbx_description
1 polymer ?
#
loop_
_entity_poly.entity_id
_entity_poly.type
_entity_poly.pdbx_seq_one_letter_code
_entity_poly.pdbx_strand_id
1 'polypeptide(L)' 'MEALKARIRELEKQILRGDRYKCLICMDSYTMPLTSIQCWHVHCEECWLRTLGNKKLCPQCNTITSPGDLRRVYL' A
#
# COMPACT_ATOMS: atom_id res chain seq x y z
N MET A 1 -18.72 -0.82 29.49
CA MET A 1 -17.70 -1.86 29.21
C MET A 1 -18.07 -2.72 27.99
N GLU A 2 -19.33 -3.09 27.80
CA GLU A 2 -19.78 -3.92 26.65
C GLU A 2 -19.63 -3.25 25.27
N ALA A 3 -19.90 -1.96 25.15
CA ALA A 3 -19.72 -1.23 23.88
C ALA A 3 -18.28 -1.28 23.35
N LEU A 4 -17.29 -1.20 24.26
CA LEU A 4 -15.88 -1.29 23.88
C LEU A 4 -15.51 -2.70 23.41
N LYS A 5 -15.99 -3.74 24.10
CA LYS A 5 -15.78 -5.14 23.68
C LYS A 5 -16.40 -5.43 22.30
N ALA A 6 -17.59 -4.89 22.03
CA ALA A 6 -18.22 -5.01 20.71
C ALA A 6 -17.38 -4.32 19.62
N ARG A 7 -16.83 -3.13 19.90
CA ARG A 7 -15.95 -2.43 18.97
C ARG A 7 -14.64 -3.19 18.72
N ILE A 8 -14.05 -3.81 19.74
CA ILE A 8 -12.84 -4.65 19.60
C ILE A 8 -13.13 -5.83 18.66
N ARG A 9 -14.20 -6.60 18.90
CA ARG A 9 -14.58 -7.75 18.06
C ARG A 9 -14.81 -7.38 16.59
N GLU A 10 -15.38 -6.22 16.34
CA GLU A 10 -15.59 -5.73 14.97
C GLU A 10 -14.25 -5.39 14.29
N LEU A 11 -13.34 -4.71 15.01
CA LEU A 11 -12.01 -4.40 14.49
C LEU A 11 -11.18 -5.67 14.24
N GLU A 12 -11.29 -6.69 15.10
CA GLU A 12 -10.66 -8.01 14.91
C GLU A 12 -11.17 -8.69 13.62
N LYS A 13 -12.48 -8.69 13.40
CA LYS A 13 -13.08 -9.22 12.15
C LYS A 13 -12.58 -8.49 10.92
N GLN A 14 -12.41 -7.17 10.98
CA GLN A 14 -11.89 -6.37 9.86
C GLN A 14 -10.41 -6.66 9.58
N ILE A 15 -9.61 -6.95 10.61
CA ILE A 15 -8.22 -7.38 10.44
C ILE A 15 -8.18 -8.75 9.74
N LEU A 16 -9.03 -9.69 10.18
CA LEU A 16 -9.10 -11.04 9.61
C LEU A 16 -9.54 -11.07 8.13
N ARG A 17 -10.33 -10.10 7.68
CA ARG A 17 -10.75 -9.99 6.27
C ARG A 17 -9.59 -9.66 5.32
N GLY A 18 -8.45 -9.19 5.82
CA GLY A 18 -7.27 -8.87 5.00
C GLY A 18 -7.44 -7.65 4.09
N ASP A 19 -8.57 -6.93 4.16
CA ASP A 19 -8.85 -5.76 3.31
C ASP A 19 -7.85 -4.60 3.49
N ARG A 20 -7.05 -4.62 4.56
CA ARG A 20 -6.03 -3.60 4.84
C ARG A 20 -4.75 -3.76 4.01
N TYR A 21 -4.51 -4.92 3.40
CA TYR A 21 -3.26 -5.23 2.70
C TYR A 21 -3.47 -5.36 1.19
N LYS A 22 -4.12 -4.36 0.59
CA LYS A 22 -4.37 -4.29 -0.86
C LYS A 22 -3.63 -3.10 -1.46
N CYS A 23 -3.16 -3.28 -2.69
CA CYS A 23 -2.57 -2.20 -3.45
C CYS A 23 -3.66 -1.26 -3.95
N LEU A 24 -3.55 0.06 -3.68
CA LEU A 24 -4.56 1.04 -4.10
C LEU A 24 -4.63 1.30 -5.61
N ILE A 25 -3.79 0.64 -6.41
CA ILE A 25 -3.74 0.80 -7.88
C ILE A 25 -4.44 -0.37 -8.56
N CYS A 26 -4.00 -1.61 -8.29
CA CYS A 26 -4.64 -2.80 -8.85
C CYS A 26 -5.83 -3.30 -8.01
N MET A 27 -6.02 -2.80 -6.78
CA MET A 27 -7.05 -3.21 -5.83
C MET A 27 -6.98 -4.66 -5.35
N ASP A 28 -5.92 -5.38 -5.74
CA ASP A 28 -5.60 -6.74 -5.32
C ASP A 28 -4.55 -6.77 -4.20
N SER A 29 -4.30 -7.97 -3.67
CA SER A 29 -3.18 -8.24 -2.77
C SER A 29 -1.85 -7.81 -3.41
N TYR A 30 -0.90 -7.40 -2.57
CA TYR A 30 0.41 -6.97 -3.05
C TYR A 30 1.21 -8.12 -3.68
N THR A 31 1.64 -7.91 -4.93
CA THR A 31 2.64 -8.74 -5.60
C THR A 31 3.95 -7.97 -5.67
N MET A 32 5.01 -8.48 -5.04
CA MET A 32 6.31 -7.82 -4.92
C MET A 32 6.19 -6.34 -4.46
N PRO A 33 5.72 -6.10 -3.23
CA PRO A 33 5.50 -4.74 -2.75
C PRO A 33 6.80 -3.96 -2.67
N LEU A 34 6.78 -2.74 -3.23
CA LEU A 34 7.84 -1.76 -3.13
C LEU A 34 7.34 -0.50 -2.42
N THR A 35 8.21 0.10 -1.62
CA THR A 35 8.01 1.43 -1.03
C THR A 35 8.95 2.45 -1.65
N SER A 36 8.51 3.70 -1.78
CA SER A 36 9.39 4.83 -2.12
C SER A 36 10.08 5.36 -0.86
N ILE A 37 11.40 5.50 -0.87
CA ILE A 37 12.13 6.12 0.26
C ILE A 37 11.78 7.60 0.48
N GLN A 38 11.10 8.24 -0.47
CA GLN A 38 10.73 9.66 -0.40
C GLN A 38 9.42 9.88 0.36
N CYS A 39 8.46 8.94 0.25
CA CYS A 39 7.11 9.12 0.79
C CYS A 39 6.52 7.89 1.50
N TRP A 40 7.24 6.77 1.51
CA TRP A 40 6.88 5.50 2.16
C TRP A 40 5.60 4.81 1.68
N HIS A 41 4.90 5.34 0.67
CA HIS A 41 3.75 4.67 0.06
C HIS A 41 4.14 3.36 -0.60
N VAL A 42 3.26 2.35 -0.48
CA VAL A 42 3.51 0.99 -0.94
C VAL A 42 2.59 0.65 -2.10
N HIS A 43 3.16 0.14 -3.19
CA HIS A 43 2.44 -0.41 -4.34
C HIS A 43 3.18 -1.64 -4.88
N CYS A 44 2.51 -2.44 -5.71
CA CYS A 44 3.17 -3.54 -6.43
C CYS A 44 4.28 -2.98 -7.34
N GLU A 45 5.33 -3.76 -7.56
CA GLU A 45 6.41 -3.38 -8.50
C GLU A 45 5.85 -2.97 -9.87
N GLU A 46 4.96 -3.77 -10.45
CA GLU A 46 4.36 -3.47 -11.74
C GLU A 46 3.56 -2.15 -11.72
N CYS A 47 2.81 -1.90 -10.65
CA CYS A 47 2.03 -0.68 -10.49
C CYS A 47 2.95 0.55 -10.40
N TRP A 48 4.06 0.45 -9.65
CA TRP A 48 5.09 1.49 -9.61
C TRP A 48 5.69 1.74 -10.99
N LEU A 49 6.17 0.69 -11.66
CA LEU A 49 6.85 0.83 -12.97
C LEU A 49 5.91 1.39 -14.04
N ARG A 50 4.63 1.00 -14.02
CA ARG A 50 3.60 1.55 -14.93
C ARG A 50 3.39 3.05 -14.70
N THR A 51 3.25 3.49 -13.44
CA THR A 51 3.10 4.93 -13.13
C THR A 51 4.36 5.71 -13.48
N LEU A 52 5.53 5.21 -13.06
CA LEU A 52 6.83 5.89 -13.26
C LEU A 52 7.31 5.90 -14.72
N GLY A 53 6.77 5.03 -15.57
CA GLY A 53 6.94 5.09 -17.02
C GLY A 53 6.23 6.30 -17.65
N ASN A 54 5.12 6.75 -17.06
CA ASN A 54 4.35 7.90 -17.53
C ASN A 54 4.80 9.21 -16.86
N LYS A 55 4.89 9.23 -15.52
CA LYS A 55 5.29 10.41 -14.73
C LYS A 55 6.18 10.00 -13.57
N LYS A 56 7.28 10.72 -13.32
CA LYS A 56 8.21 10.47 -12.21
C LYS A 56 7.67 10.95 -10.84
N LEU A 57 6.44 10.55 -10.51
CA LEU A 57 5.70 10.96 -9.32
C LEU A 57 5.08 9.73 -8.64
N CYS A 58 5.01 9.76 -7.31
CA CYS A 58 4.25 8.79 -6.54
C CYS A 58 2.76 8.82 -6.93
N PRO A 59 2.14 7.67 -7.23
CA PRO A 59 0.73 7.60 -7.64
C PRO A 59 -0.28 8.01 -6.55
N GLN A 60 0.14 8.04 -5.28
CA GLN A 60 -0.73 8.37 -4.15
C GLN A 60 -0.62 9.84 -3.70
N CYS A 61 0.59 10.40 -3.65
CA CYS A 61 0.82 11.74 -3.09
C CYS A 61 1.55 12.72 -4.03
N ASN A 62 1.89 12.31 -5.25
CA ASN A 62 2.63 13.10 -6.24
C ASN A 62 4.02 13.58 -5.80
N THR A 63 4.60 13.06 -4.72
CA THR A 63 6.02 13.29 -4.40
C THR A 63 6.89 12.78 -5.55
N ILE A 64 7.91 13.54 -5.95
CA ILE A 64 8.87 13.11 -6.98
C ILE A 64 9.46 11.77 -6.57
N THR A 65 9.41 10.79 -7.47
CA THR A 65 9.88 9.43 -7.20
C THR A 65 10.44 8.86 -8.50
N SER A 66 11.64 8.30 -8.43
CA SER A 66 12.29 7.56 -9.51
C SER A 66 12.32 6.06 -9.19
N PRO A 67 12.54 5.18 -10.18
CA PRO A 67 12.71 3.75 -9.92
C PRO A 67 13.85 3.44 -8.93
N GLY A 68 14.90 4.27 -8.89
CA GLY A 68 16.02 4.12 -7.95
C GLY A 68 15.66 4.40 -6.49
N ASP A 69 14.54 5.09 -6.24
CA ASP A 69 14.01 5.38 -4.90
C ASP A 69 13.20 4.20 -4.32
N LEU A 70 12.95 3.15 -5.10
CA LEU A 70 12.09 2.04 -4.68
C LEU A 70 12.87 0.98 -3.90
N ARG A 71 12.29 0.47 -2.81
CA ARG A 71 12.84 -0.61 -1.99
C ARG A 71 11.79 -1.68 -1.75
N ARG A 72 12.20 -2.95 -1.84
CA ARG A 72 11.34 -4.08 -1.54
C ARG A 72 11.01 -4.13 -0.05
N VAL A 73 9.75 -4.43 0.26
CA VAL A 73 9.26 -4.64 1.63
C VAL A 73 8.54 -5.98 1.73
N TYR A 74 8.23 -6.39 2.97
CA TYR A 74 7.44 -7.58 3.28
C TYR A 74 6.29 -7.16 4.19
N LEU A 75 5.07 -7.56 3.86
CA LEU A 75 3.82 -7.17 4.53
C LEU A 75 3.07 -8.40 5.04
#